data_AF-A0A6C0CXH0-F1
#
_entry.id   AF-A0A6C0CXH0-F1
#
_cell.length_a   1.000
_cell.length_b   1.000
_cell.length_c   1.000
_cell.angle_alpha   90.00
_cell.angle_beta   90.00
_cell.angle_gamma   90.00
#
_symmetry.space_group_name_H-M   'P 1'
#
loop_
_entity.id
_entity.type
_entity.pdbx_description
1 polymer ?
#
loop_
_entity_poly.entity_id
_entity_poly.type
_entity_poly.pdbx_seq_one_letter_code
_entity_poly.pdbx_strand_id
1 'polypeptide(L)'
;MTTQYKCCICGPVKNCGPYLDKIFENIEKIGALFEEYVIIMYYDHSNDNTLQKLKDYQKKNSRLKFYINKRNVSPYRTHRIANARNFCIEKIRQSYSEYPFFIMMDCDEVNCKNVYPNVLKNYLDRDDWDALSFQTSPSYYDIWALSIKPFTFSYNHFLNNYAYYDKIQNYVTKLLNNLKNGELLPCISAFNGFAIYRTKKFENCLYDGRIRLDLVPKHYLLKHMKVTNSPIIFKDYGNVNGYYEDCEHRAFHLQGINRNNARIRISPEVIFI
;
A
#
# COMPACT_ATOMS: atom_id res chain seq x y z
N MET A 1 -22.92 -1.75 14.47
CA MET A 1 -22.06 -2.05 15.63
C MET A 1 -20.63 -1.77 15.22
N THR A 2 -20.07 -0.71 15.79
CA THR A 2 -18.64 -0.34 15.74
C THR A 2 -17.83 -1.44 16.44
N THR A 3 -16.64 -1.76 15.92
CA THR A 3 -15.71 -2.66 16.60
C THR A 3 -15.02 -1.92 17.75
N GLN A 4 -14.52 -2.62 18.78
CA GLN A 4 -13.70 -2.01 19.85
C GLN A 4 -12.29 -1.61 19.38
N TYR A 5 -12.04 -1.62 18.08
CA TYR A 5 -10.73 -1.39 17.51
C TYR A 5 -10.51 0.08 17.22
N LYS A 6 -9.24 0.49 17.33
CA LYS A 6 -8.76 1.82 16.95
C LYS A 6 -7.90 1.75 15.70
N CYS A 7 -7.93 2.78 14.87
CA CYS A 7 -7.18 2.77 13.60
C CYS A 7 -6.59 4.13 13.23
N CYS A 8 -5.36 4.13 12.70
CA CYS A 8 -4.82 5.28 11.98
C CYS A 8 -5.10 5.11 10.49
N ILE A 9 -5.65 6.11 9.80
CA ILE A 9 -5.84 6.09 8.35
C ILE A 9 -4.86 7.08 7.73
N CYS A 10 -3.93 6.58 6.91
CA CYS A 10 -2.77 7.34 6.45
C CYS A 10 -2.70 7.45 4.93
N GLY A 11 -2.20 8.59 4.43
CA GLY A 11 -1.97 8.78 3.00
C GLY A 11 -0.97 9.88 2.65
N PRO A 12 -0.05 9.67 1.70
CA PRO A 12 0.72 10.75 1.08
C PRO A 12 -0.18 11.55 0.12
N VAL A 13 -0.02 12.87 0.07
CA VAL A 13 -0.84 13.74 -0.79
C VAL A 13 0.02 14.72 -1.57
N LYS A 14 -0.08 14.68 -2.90
CA LYS A 14 0.57 15.58 -3.85
C LYS A 14 -0.23 15.62 -5.15
N ASN A 15 -0.75 16.79 -5.53
CA ASN A 15 -1.61 16.95 -6.70
C ASN A 15 -2.85 16.02 -6.68
N CYS A 16 -3.48 15.92 -5.50
CA CYS A 16 -4.63 15.05 -5.24
C CYS A 16 -5.96 15.83 -5.24
N GLY A 17 -5.95 17.13 -5.54
CA GLY A 17 -7.08 18.04 -5.38
C GLY A 17 -8.40 17.53 -5.99
N PRO A 18 -8.40 17.00 -7.23
CA PRO A 18 -9.59 16.43 -7.86
C PRO A 18 -10.21 15.25 -7.09
N TYR A 19 -9.42 14.53 -6.30
CA TYR A 19 -9.79 13.24 -5.69
C TYR A 19 -10.21 13.38 -4.21
N LEU A 20 -9.68 14.40 -3.52
CA LEU A 20 -9.72 14.49 -2.06
C LEU A 20 -11.14 14.50 -1.45
N ASP A 21 -12.12 15.14 -2.08
CA ASP A 21 -13.48 15.21 -1.49
C ASP A 21 -14.08 13.81 -1.38
N LYS A 22 -13.91 12.99 -2.42
CA LYS A 22 -14.40 11.62 -2.44
C LYS A 22 -13.58 10.70 -1.54
N ILE A 23 -12.26 10.90 -1.48
CA ILE A 23 -11.39 10.19 -0.54
C ILE A 23 -11.81 10.48 0.90
N PHE A 24 -12.11 11.72 1.25
CA PHE A 24 -12.58 12.07 2.59
C PHE A 24 -13.92 11.41 2.91
N GLU A 25 -14.87 11.38 1.98
CA GLU A 25 -16.13 10.63 2.15
C GLU A 25 -15.87 9.14 2.43
N ASN A 26 -14.98 8.52 1.66
CA ASN A 26 -14.62 7.11 1.82
C ASN A 26 -13.89 6.84 3.15
N ILE A 27 -12.99 7.73 3.57
CA ILE A 27 -12.29 7.65 4.86
C ILE A 27 -13.29 7.68 6.01
N GLU A 28 -14.32 8.51 5.95
CA GLU A 28 -15.35 8.57 7.01
C GLU A 28 -16.16 7.27 7.09
N LYS A 29 -16.52 6.69 5.93
CA LYS A 29 -17.20 5.39 5.84
C LYS A 29 -16.35 4.24 6.41
N ILE A 30 -15.05 4.24 6.12
CA ILE A 30 -14.10 3.25 6.67
C ILE A 30 -13.90 3.49 8.18
N GLY A 31 -13.68 4.74 8.57
CA GLY A 31 -13.44 5.15 9.95
C GLY A 31 -14.58 4.77 10.89
N ALA A 32 -15.82 4.81 10.41
CA ALA A 32 -17.01 4.39 11.15
C ALA A 32 -17.04 2.90 11.55
N LEU A 33 -16.10 2.07 11.07
CA LEU A 33 -15.94 0.69 11.55
C LEU A 33 -15.22 0.62 12.91
N PHE A 34 -14.48 1.65 13.26
CA PHE A 34 -13.60 1.72 14.42
C PHE A 34 -14.22 2.57 15.53
N GLU A 35 -13.99 2.19 16.78
CA GLU A 35 -14.40 2.99 17.94
C GLU A 35 -13.72 4.37 17.91
N GLU A 36 -12.44 4.40 17.54
CA GLU A 36 -11.64 5.61 17.45
C GLU A 36 -10.75 5.55 16.21
N TYR A 37 -10.67 6.64 15.45
CA TYR A 37 -9.71 6.74 14.37
C TYR A 37 -9.15 8.15 14.19
N VAL A 38 -7.92 8.20 13.70
CA VAL A 38 -7.23 9.43 13.33
C VAL A 38 -6.84 9.37 11.86
N ILE A 39 -6.88 10.51 11.18
CA ILE A 39 -6.49 10.62 9.78
C ILE A 39 -5.14 11.35 9.73
N ILE A 40 -4.11 10.72 9.20
CA ILE A 40 -2.74 11.27 9.13
C ILE A 40 -2.34 11.43 7.67
N MET A 41 -2.26 12.67 7.19
CA MET A 41 -1.90 12.97 5.81
C MET A 41 -0.55 13.68 5.73
N TYR A 42 0.31 13.27 4.80
CA TYR A 42 1.59 13.94 4.57
C TYR A 42 1.58 14.66 3.22
N TYR A 43 1.55 15.99 3.28
CA TYR A 43 1.43 16.86 2.12
C TYR A 43 2.80 17.23 1.55
N ASP A 44 2.99 16.99 0.26
CA ASP A 44 4.11 17.50 -0.52
C ASP A 44 3.66 18.62 -1.46
N HIS A 45 4.60 19.43 -1.95
CA HIS A 45 4.30 20.59 -2.77
C HIS A 45 3.44 20.23 -4.00
N SER A 46 2.24 20.80 -4.05
CA SER A 46 1.24 20.57 -5.10
C SER A 46 1.01 21.84 -5.92
N ASN A 47 0.71 21.67 -7.20
CA ASN A 47 0.39 22.75 -8.15
C ASN A 47 -1.13 22.98 -8.30
N ASP A 48 -1.95 22.24 -7.56
CA ASP A 48 -3.41 22.31 -7.57
C ASP A 48 -3.97 22.75 -6.20
N ASN A 49 -5.28 22.63 -5.99
CA ASN A 49 -5.95 23.00 -4.75
C ASN A 49 -5.83 21.96 -3.60
N THR A 50 -4.92 20.98 -3.68
CA THR A 50 -4.71 19.94 -2.64
C THR A 50 -4.57 20.54 -1.24
N LEU A 51 -3.68 21.52 -1.07
CA LEU A 51 -3.42 22.12 0.25
C LEU A 51 -4.67 22.83 0.81
N GLN A 52 -5.40 23.52 -0.05
CA GLN A 52 -6.61 24.22 0.34
C GLN A 52 -7.67 23.24 0.83
N LYS A 53 -7.88 22.14 0.10
CA LYS A 53 -8.82 21.08 0.49
C LYS A 53 -8.47 20.42 1.83
N LEU A 54 -7.18 20.16 2.10
CA LEU A 54 -6.74 19.64 3.39
C LEU A 54 -7.05 20.61 4.54
N LYS A 55 -6.77 21.91 4.35
CA LYS A 55 -7.06 22.95 5.35
C LYS A 55 -8.56 23.05 5.62
N ASP A 56 -9.38 23.05 4.58
CA ASP A 56 -10.83 23.18 4.72
C ASP A 56 -11.47 21.94 5.35
N TYR A 57 -10.96 20.75 5.03
CA TYR A 57 -11.41 19.52 5.68
C TYR A 57 -11.00 19.46 7.15
N GLN A 58 -9.77 19.89 7.50
CA GLN A 58 -9.31 19.92 8.89
C GLN A 58 -10.18 20.82 9.78
N LYS A 59 -10.69 21.95 9.26
CA LYS A 59 -11.64 22.81 9.99
C LYS A 59 -12.96 22.09 10.31
N LYS A 60 -13.42 21.22 9.40
CA LYS A 60 -14.67 20.46 9.53
C LYS A 60 -14.49 19.18 10.35
N ASN A 61 -13.28 18.64 10.38
CA ASN A 61 -12.99 17.34 10.95
C ASN A 61 -11.67 17.37 11.74
N SER A 62 -11.79 17.41 13.06
CA SER A 62 -10.66 17.48 14.00
C SER A 62 -9.77 16.23 14.02
N ARG A 63 -10.25 15.10 13.47
CA ARG A 63 -9.46 13.86 13.32
C ARG A 63 -8.42 13.97 12.21
N LEU A 64 -8.54 14.92 11.27
CA LEU A 64 -7.49 15.16 10.27
C LEU A 64 -6.30 15.88 10.89
N LYS A 65 -5.16 15.18 10.92
CA LYS A 65 -3.82 15.72 11.17
C LYS A 65 -3.02 15.65 9.87
N PHE A 66 -2.88 16.78 9.18
CA PHE A 66 -2.00 16.85 8.01
C PHE A 66 -0.70 17.61 8.33
N TYR A 67 0.38 17.20 7.67
CA TYR A 67 1.72 17.73 7.89
C TYR A 67 2.34 18.16 6.57
N ILE A 68 2.92 19.35 6.53
CA ILE A 68 3.55 19.91 5.32
C ILE A 68 5.00 19.47 5.28
N ASN A 69 5.40 18.88 4.14
CA ASN A 69 6.79 18.60 3.86
C ASN A 69 7.60 19.91 3.78
N LYS A 70 8.63 20.02 4.61
CA LYS A 70 9.55 21.17 4.65
C LYS A 70 10.92 20.88 4.01
N ARG A 71 11.15 19.65 3.53
CA ARG A 71 12.45 19.20 3.06
C ARG A 71 12.46 19.10 1.54
N ASN A 72 13.60 19.43 0.93
CA ASN A 72 13.85 19.13 -0.46
C ASN A 72 13.68 17.63 -0.70
N VAL A 73 12.99 17.32 -1.78
CA VAL A 73 12.56 15.97 -2.09
C VAL A 73 13.57 15.29 -3.02
N SER A 74 13.82 14.00 -2.79
CA SER A 74 14.60 13.15 -3.70
C SER A 74 14.10 13.33 -5.15
N PRO A 75 14.97 13.30 -6.18
CA PRO A 75 14.52 13.34 -7.57
C PRO A 75 13.67 12.12 -7.95
N TYR A 76 13.82 11.01 -7.24
CA TYR A 76 13.11 9.76 -7.46
C TYR A 76 11.74 9.75 -6.79
N ARG A 77 10.68 9.47 -7.57
CA ARG A 77 9.28 9.51 -7.10
C ARG A 77 9.04 8.56 -5.94
N THR A 78 9.51 7.32 -6.05
CA THR A 78 9.33 6.27 -5.04
C THR A 78 9.98 6.63 -3.71
N HIS A 79 11.11 7.32 -3.72
CA HIS A 79 11.79 7.79 -2.52
C HIS A 79 10.99 8.88 -1.80
N ARG A 80 10.37 9.79 -2.56
CA ARG A 80 9.49 10.83 -1.99
C ARG A 80 8.26 10.23 -1.32
N ILE A 81 7.63 9.26 -1.98
CA ILE A 81 6.47 8.55 -1.46
C ILE A 81 6.87 7.75 -0.20
N ALA A 82 7.99 7.04 -0.23
CA ALA A 82 8.52 6.33 0.93
C ALA A 82 8.76 7.27 2.12
N ASN A 83 9.35 8.45 1.90
CA ASN A 83 9.52 9.47 2.93
C ASN A 83 8.18 9.91 3.54
N ALA A 84 7.18 10.15 2.70
CA ALA A 84 5.84 10.55 3.14
C ALA A 84 5.15 9.45 3.96
N ARG A 85 5.18 8.19 3.49
CA ARG A 85 4.59 7.06 4.23
C ARG A 85 5.33 6.79 5.54
N ASN A 86 6.67 6.89 5.54
CA ASN A 86 7.48 6.74 6.76
C ASN A 86 7.20 7.84 7.78
N PHE A 87 6.90 9.06 7.34
CA PHE A 87 6.44 10.10 8.25
C PHE A 87 5.14 9.68 8.96
N CYS A 88 4.18 9.11 8.23
CA CYS A 88 2.95 8.61 8.84
C CYS A 88 3.23 7.47 9.83
N ILE A 89 4.09 6.51 9.48
CA ILE A 89 4.51 5.43 10.39
C ILE A 89 5.17 6.01 11.65
N GLU A 90 6.03 7.00 11.51
CA GLU A 90 6.65 7.66 12.66
C GLU A 90 5.62 8.35 13.57
N LYS A 91 4.60 8.98 12.99
CA LYS A 91 3.49 9.54 13.79
C LYS A 91 2.68 8.47 14.51
N ILE A 92 2.45 7.32 13.88
CA ILE A 92 1.83 6.16 14.53
C ILE A 92 2.68 5.71 15.72
N ARG A 93 3.99 5.50 15.55
CA ARG A 93 4.89 5.11 16.64
C ARG A 93 4.87 6.08 17.82
N GLN A 94 4.90 7.38 17.53
CA GLN A 94 5.05 8.41 18.55
C GLN A 94 3.77 8.68 19.34
N SER A 95 2.60 8.50 18.73
CA SER A 95 1.34 9.01 19.30
C SER A 95 0.18 8.02 19.28
N TYR A 96 0.29 6.92 18.54
CA TYR A 96 -0.79 5.96 18.31
C TYR A 96 -0.29 4.51 18.30
N SER A 97 0.79 4.21 19.03
CA SER A 97 1.41 2.86 19.07
C SER A 97 0.47 1.78 19.62
N GLU A 98 -0.53 2.19 20.39
CA GLU A 98 -1.55 1.34 20.99
C GLU A 98 -2.71 1.05 20.05
N TYR A 99 -2.81 1.75 18.92
CA TYR A 99 -3.84 1.46 17.93
C TYR A 99 -3.50 0.14 17.24
N PRO A 100 -4.38 -0.89 17.29
CA PRO A 100 -4.06 -2.21 16.75
C PRO A 100 -3.91 -2.20 15.22
N PHE A 101 -4.51 -1.21 14.55
CA PHE A 101 -4.50 -1.09 13.11
C PHE A 101 -3.95 0.24 12.62
N PHE A 102 -3.33 0.19 11.45
CA PHE A 102 -3.28 1.33 10.56
C PHE A 102 -3.65 0.92 9.14
N ILE A 103 -4.22 1.86 8.40
CA ILE A 103 -4.49 1.77 6.98
C ILE A 103 -3.52 2.71 6.28
N MET A 104 -2.92 2.23 5.20
CA MET A 104 -2.23 3.06 4.24
C MET A 104 -3.03 3.04 2.94
N MET A 105 -3.34 4.21 2.39
CA MET A 105 -4.08 4.33 1.15
C MET A 105 -3.49 5.39 0.24
N ASP A 106 -3.63 5.20 -1.06
CA ASP A 106 -3.32 6.22 -2.06
C ASP A 106 -4.46 7.25 -2.13
N CYS A 107 -4.08 8.51 -2.32
CA CYS A 107 -5.02 9.62 -2.38
C CYS A 107 -5.27 10.06 -3.83
N ASP A 108 -5.51 9.10 -4.70
CA ASP A 108 -5.71 9.30 -6.15
C ASP A 108 -7.00 8.62 -6.63
N GLU A 109 -7.19 8.55 -7.95
CA GLU A 109 -8.40 8.05 -8.60
C GLU A 109 -8.77 6.61 -8.21
N VAL A 110 -7.81 5.78 -7.80
CA VAL A 110 -8.05 4.37 -7.47
C VAL A 110 -9.03 4.25 -6.31
N ASN A 111 -8.88 5.12 -5.32
CA ASN A 111 -9.68 5.13 -4.10
C ASN A 111 -10.84 6.15 -4.14
N CYS A 112 -11.17 6.68 -5.32
CA CYS A 112 -12.35 7.53 -5.53
C CYS A 112 -13.64 6.75 -5.83
N LYS A 113 -13.56 5.45 -6.09
CA LYS A 113 -14.74 4.58 -6.25
C LYS A 113 -15.55 4.51 -4.95
N ASN A 114 -16.78 4.00 -5.00
CA ASN A 114 -17.57 3.87 -3.78
C ASN A 114 -16.95 2.78 -2.89
N VAL A 115 -16.65 3.14 -1.65
CA VAL A 115 -16.15 2.17 -0.67
C VAL A 115 -17.29 1.33 -0.09
N TYR A 116 -17.02 0.06 0.16
CA TYR A 116 -17.91 -0.90 0.81
C TYR A 116 -17.29 -1.36 2.15
N PRO A 117 -17.44 -0.60 3.25
CA PRO A 117 -16.74 -0.86 4.51
C PRO A 117 -17.09 -2.22 5.14
N ASN A 118 -18.27 -2.76 4.83
CA ASN A 118 -18.66 -4.09 5.31
C ASN A 118 -17.73 -5.21 4.83
N VAL A 119 -17.11 -5.05 3.65
CA VAL A 119 -16.06 -5.96 3.17
C VAL A 119 -14.92 -5.99 4.18
N LEU A 120 -14.34 -4.83 4.50
CA LEU A 120 -13.24 -4.72 5.47
C LEU A 120 -13.64 -5.23 6.86
N LYS A 121 -14.88 -4.94 7.29
CA LYS A 121 -15.39 -5.35 8.61
C LYS A 121 -15.25 -6.86 8.84
N ASN A 122 -15.48 -7.68 7.82
CA ASN A 122 -15.38 -9.15 7.90
C ASN A 122 -13.96 -9.65 8.21
N TYR A 123 -12.94 -8.79 8.08
CA TYR A 123 -11.54 -9.16 8.28
C TYR A 123 -10.93 -8.66 9.59
N LEU A 124 -11.58 -7.73 10.30
CA LEU A 124 -11.00 -7.09 11.49
C LEU A 124 -10.73 -8.08 12.63
N ASP A 125 -11.65 -9.03 12.84
CA ASP A 125 -11.54 -10.05 13.89
C ASP A 125 -10.69 -11.27 13.48
N ARG A 126 -10.26 -11.34 12.22
CA ARG A 126 -9.45 -12.48 11.73
C ARG A 126 -8.00 -12.36 12.15
N ASP A 127 -7.41 -13.48 12.55
CA ASP A 127 -6.04 -13.57 13.03
C ASP A 127 -5.09 -14.20 12.01
N ASP A 128 -5.49 -14.44 10.75
CA ASP A 128 -4.73 -15.16 9.72
C ASP A 128 -3.96 -14.25 8.73
N TRP A 129 -3.94 -12.95 9.00
CA TRP A 129 -3.24 -11.92 8.25
C TRP A 129 -2.59 -10.87 9.18
N ASP A 130 -1.50 -10.25 8.71
CA ASP A 130 -0.82 -9.14 9.38
C ASP A 130 -0.78 -7.88 8.50
N ALA A 131 -0.76 -8.05 7.18
CA ALA A 131 -1.06 -7.01 6.19
C ALA A 131 -2.07 -7.58 5.19
N LEU A 132 -3.14 -6.84 4.94
CA LEU A 132 -4.23 -7.24 4.07
C LEU A 132 -4.53 -6.14 3.05
N SER A 133 -4.30 -6.47 1.78
CA SER A 133 -4.79 -5.69 0.63
C SER A 133 -6.01 -6.37 0.00
N PHE A 134 -6.68 -5.66 -0.90
CA PHE A 134 -7.92 -6.11 -1.52
C PHE A 134 -7.77 -6.15 -3.05
N GLN A 135 -8.63 -6.93 -3.70
CA GLN A 135 -8.79 -6.86 -5.14
C GLN A 135 -9.40 -5.50 -5.54
N THR A 136 -9.18 -5.10 -6.79
CA THR A 136 -9.78 -3.94 -7.44
C THR A 136 -10.61 -4.36 -8.65
N SER A 137 -11.65 -3.59 -8.96
CA SER A 137 -12.44 -3.73 -10.19
C SER A 137 -11.95 -2.74 -11.26
N PRO A 138 -11.85 -3.10 -12.55
CA PRO A 138 -12.20 -4.40 -13.14
C PRO A 138 -11.09 -5.46 -13.00
N SER A 139 -9.86 -5.07 -12.67
CA SER A 139 -8.73 -5.99 -12.55
C SER A 139 -7.70 -5.53 -11.52
N TYR A 140 -6.80 -6.45 -11.11
CA TYR A 140 -5.70 -6.18 -10.19
C TYR A 140 -4.64 -5.32 -10.87
N TYR A 141 -4.51 -4.04 -10.52
CA TYR A 141 -3.68 -3.11 -11.30
C TYR A 141 -2.25 -2.96 -10.78
N ASP A 142 -2.03 -3.07 -9.47
CA ASP A 142 -0.75 -2.74 -8.83
C ASP A 142 0.25 -3.92 -8.85
N ILE A 143 0.65 -4.29 -10.06
CA ILE A 143 1.64 -5.36 -10.29
C ILE A 143 3.05 -4.94 -9.82
N TRP A 144 3.31 -3.64 -9.70
CA TRP A 144 4.62 -3.17 -9.24
C TRP A 144 4.83 -3.43 -7.74
N ALA A 145 3.81 -3.20 -6.90
CA ALA A 145 3.86 -3.56 -5.48
C ALA A 145 3.76 -5.08 -5.25
N LEU A 146 3.19 -5.83 -6.20
CA LEU A 146 2.99 -7.27 -6.07
C LEU A 146 4.32 -8.04 -6.05
N SER A 147 4.42 -9.00 -5.15
CA SER A 147 5.40 -10.08 -5.18
C SER A 147 4.71 -11.36 -4.74
N ILE A 148 4.65 -12.35 -5.61
CA ILE A 148 3.95 -13.62 -5.38
C ILE A 148 4.68 -14.73 -6.11
N LYS A 149 4.81 -15.93 -5.53
CA LYS A 149 5.55 -17.02 -6.19
C LYS A 149 4.85 -17.41 -7.50
N PRO A 150 5.57 -17.62 -8.62
CA PRO A 150 7.03 -17.53 -8.79
C PRO A 150 7.59 -16.12 -9.10
N PHE A 151 6.75 -15.12 -9.33
CA PHE A 151 7.08 -13.71 -9.57
C PHE A 151 7.39 -12.94 -8.27
N THR A 152 8.52 -13.26 -7.64
CA THR A 152 8.84 -12.82 -6.27
C THR A 152 9.61 -11.51 -6.20
N PHE A 153 9.93 -10.89 -7.33
CA PHE A 153 10.64 -9.62 -7.40
C PHE A 153 9.92 -8.63 -8.32
N SER A 154 10.35 -7.37 -8.39
CA SER A 154 9.66 -6.35 -9.20
C SER A 154 9.86 -6.66 -10.68
N TYR A 155 8.75 -6.76 -11.40
CA TYR A 155 8.73 -7.18 -12.81
C TYR A 155 9.51 -6.20 -13.71
N ASN A 156 9.68 -4.94 -13.26
CA ASN A 156 10.50 -3.92 -13.92
C ASN A 156 12.00 -4.23 -13.93
N HIS A 157 12.46 -5.23 -13.19
CA HIS A 157 13.85 -5.68 -13.19
C HIS A 157 14.08 -6.96 -14.01
N PHE A 158 13.19 -7.28 -14.95
CA PHE A 158 13.32 -8.41 -15.86
C PHE A 158 13.01 -7.97 -17.30
N LEU A 159 13.60 -8.66 -18.27
CA LEU A 159 13.32 -8.47 -19.70
C LEU A 159 11.84 -8.74 -20.00
N ASN A 160 11.32 -8.08 -21.04
CA ASN A 160 9.91 -8.18 -21.46
C ASN A 160 8.91 -7.81 -20.34
N ASN A 161 9.27 -6.87 -19.47
CA ASN A 161 8.46 -6.44 -18.32
C ASN A 161 7.01 -6.09 -18.71
N TYR A 162 6.78 -5.40 -19.83
CA TYR A 162 5.43 -5.09 -20.33
C TYR A 162 4.58 -6.35 -20.58
N ALA A 163 5.15 -7.36 -21.26
CA ALA A 163 4.43 -8.62 -21.49
C ALA A 163 4.23 -9.42 -20.19
N TYR A 164 5.15 -9.29 -19.22
CA TYR A 164 5.01 -9.93 -17.92
C TYR A 164 4.01 -9.22 -17.01
N TYR A 165 3.73 -7.93 -17.21
CA TYR A 165 2.67 -7.24 -16.49
C TYR A 165 1.33 -7.99 -16.66
N ASP A 166 0.90 -8.19 -17.91
CA ASP A 166 -0.37 -8.88 -18.21
C ASP A 166 -0.36 -10.33 -17.74
N LYS A 167 0.75 -11.04 -17.91
CA LYS A 167 0.90 -12.43 -17.43
C LYS A 167 0.75 -12.53 -15.91
N ILE A 168 1.36 -11.61 -15.16
CA ILE A 168 1.28 -11.59 -13.70
C ILE A 168 -0.12 -11.16 -13.25
N GLN A 169 -0.73 -10.16 -13.90
CA GLN A 169 -2.11 -9.74 -13.63
C GLN A 169 -3.10 -10.90 -13.83
N ASN A 170 -3.00 -11.62 -14.95
CA ASN A 170 -3.83 -12.79 -15.21
C ASN A 170 -3.56 -13.92 -14.20
N TYR A 171 -2.29 -14.12 -13.84
CA TYR A 171 -1.91 -15.13 -12.85
C TYR A 171 -2.52 -14.85 -11.47
N VAL A 172 -2.36 -13.63 -10.93
CA VAL A 172 -2.93 -13.27 -9.62
C VAL A 172 -4.46 -13.28 -9.65
N THR A 173 -5.07 -12.83 -10.75
CA THR A 173 -6.53 -12.88 -10.93
C THR A 173 -7.05 -14.31 -10.90
N LYS A 174 -6.39 -15.24 -11.61
CA LYS A 174 -6.74 -16.66 -11.58
C LYS A 174 -6.59 -17.27 -10.19
N LEU A 175 -5.53 -16.90 -9.45
CA LEU A 175 -5.34 -17.37 -8.07
C LEU A 175 -6.46 -16.89 -7.16
N LEU A 176 -6.83 -15.61 -7.23
CA LEU A 176 -7.91 -15.04 -6.43
C LEU A 176 -9.27 -15.67 -6.76
N ASN A 177 -9.58 -15.89 -8.04
CA ASN A 177 -10.83 -16.52 -8.47
C ASN A 177 -10.96 -17.99 -8.05
N ASN A 178 -9.83 -18.67 -7.77
CA ASN A 178 -9.80 -20.07 -7.35
C ASN A 178 -9.75 -20.25 -5.83
N LEU A 179 -9.73 -19.17 -5.05
CA LEU A 179 -9.80 -19.25 -3.59
C LEU A 179 -11.15 -19.80 -3.15
N LYS A 180 -11.15 -20.64 -2.12
CA LYS A 180 -12.39 -21.06 -1.47
C LYS A 180 -12.96 -19.91 -0.63
N ASN A 181 -14.24 -20.01 -0.31
CA ASN A 181 -14.91 -19.01 0.53
C ASN A 181 -14.14 -18.80 1.85
N GLY A 182 -13.84 -17.55 2.17
CA GLY A 182 -13.09 -17.17 3.36
C GLY A 182 -11.57 -17.37 3.29
N GLU A 183 -11.01 -17.91 2.21
CA GLU A 183 -9.56 -17.99 2.03
C GLU A 183 -8.96 -16.63 1.63
N LEU A 184 -7.70 -16.43 2.00
CA LEU A 184 -6.89 -15.27 1.63
C LEU A 184 -5.69 -15.74 0.82
N LEU A 185 -5.30 -15.01 -0.23
CA LEU A 185 -4.15 -15.37 -1.06
C LEU A 185 -2.85 -14.96 -0.35
N PRO A 186 -1.97 -15.91 0.04
CA PRO A 186 -0.64 -15.56 0.55
C PRO A 186 0.27 -14.98 -0.54
N CYS A 187 0.93 -13.88 -0.22
CA CYS A 187 1.93 -13.26 -1.08
C CYS A 187 3.14 -12.78 -0.26
N ILE A 188 4.14 -12.21 -0.94
CA ILE A 188 5.33 -11.58 -0.33
C ILE A 188 5.10 -10.08 -0.15
N SER A 189 4.39 -9.44 -1.09
CA SER A 189 4.04 -8.03 -1.05
C SER A 189 2.81 -7.79 -1.91
N ALA A 190 1.90 -6.95 -1.44
CA ALA A 190 0.72 -6.48 -2.18
C ALA A 190 0.19 -5.20 -1.54
N PHE A 191 -0.29 -4.25 -2.34
CA PHE A 191 -0.83 -2.99 -1.84
C PHE A 191 -2.12 -2.60 -2.56
N ASN A 192 -2.08 -2.46 -3.88
CA ASN A 192 -3.29 -2.26 -4.71
C ASN A 192 -4.10 -1.03 -4.29
N GLY A 193 -3.40 0.04 -3.93
CA GLY A 193 -3.96 1.34 -3.56
C GLY A 193 -4.49 1.42 -2.13
N PHE A 194 -4.80 0.30 -1.48
CA PHE A 194 -5.36 0.26 -0.13
C PHE A 194 -4.98 -1.02 0.61
N ALA A 195 -4.37 -0.86 1.79
CA ALA A 195 -4.10 -1.98 2.68
C ALA A 195 -4.27 -1.60 4.16
N ILE A 196 -4.74 -2.57 4.95
CA ILE A 196 -4.81 -2.51 6.41
C ILE A 196 -3.70 -3.39 7.00
N TYR A 197 -3.14 -2.96 8.13
CA TYR A 197 -1.97 -3.56 8.75
C TYR A 197 -2.17 -3.68 10.27
N ARG A 198 -1.63 -4.76 10.84
CA ARG A 198 -1.47 -4.91 12.29
C ARG A 198 -0.28 -4.06 12.74
N THR A 199 -0.51 -3.01 13.52
CA THR A 199 0.52 -1.99 13.86
C THR A 199 1.79 -2.61 14.42
N LYS A 200 1.68 -3.51 15.41
CA LYS A 200 2.83 -4.17 16.07
C LYS A 200 3.69 -4.99 15.11
N LYS A 201 3.14 -5.48 13.99
CA LYS A 201 3.89 -6.28 13.00
C LYS A 201 4.74 -5.42 12.07
N PHE A 202 4.56 -4.10 12.08
CA PHE A 202 5.24 -3.18 11.16
C PHE A 202 5.85 -1.97 11.86
N GLU A 203 5.76 -1.87 13.19
CA GLU A 203 6.31 -0.75 13.95
C GLU A 203 7.82 -0.60 13.80
N ASN A 204 8.57 -1.65 13.48
CA ASN A 204 10.01 -1.58 13.22
C ASN A 204 10.36 -1.63 11.71
N CYS A 205 9.39 -1.39 10.82
CA CYS A 205 9.56 -1.46 9.37
C CYS A 205 9.53 -0.07 8.73
N LEU A 206 10.14 0.07 7.55
CA LEU A 206 10.16 1.33 6.79
C LEU A 206 9.86 1.07 5.31
N TYR A 207 9.05 1.94 4.72
CA TYR A 207 8.94 2.04 3.27
C TYR A 207 10.28 2.48 2.69
N ASP A 208 10.70 1.88 1.58
CA ASP A 208 11.98 2.21 0.94
C ASP A 208 11.84 2.08 -0.56
N GLY A 209 11.85 3.21 -1.27
CA GLY A 209 11.74 3.25 -2.72
C GLY A 209 13.02 2.86 -3.45
N ARG A 210 14.09 2.45 -2.74
CA ARG A 210 15.31 1.91 -3.35
C ARG A 210 15.16 0.42 -3.63
N ILE A 211 16.01 -0.07 -4.52
CA ILE A 211 16.14 -1.50 -4.80
C ILE A 211 16.76 -2.18 -3.58
N ARG A 212 16.05 -3.15 -2.98
CA ARG A 212 16.47 -3.85 -1.75
C ARG A 212 16.66 -5.35 -1.96
N LEU A 213 17.64 -5.71 -2.78
CA LEU A 213 18.01 -7.11 -3.02
C LEU A 213 18.47 -7.84 -1.75
N ASP A 214 19.00 -7.10 -0.77
CA ASP A 214 19.42 -7.61 0.53
C ASP A 214 18.26 -8.17 1.37
N LEU A 215 17.03 -7.72 1.11
CA LEU A 215 15.83 -8.20 1.81
C LEU A 215 15.22 -9.46 1.19
N VAL A 216 15.58 -9.80 -0.05
CA VAL A 216 14.95 -10.89 -0.81
C VAL A 216 15.82 -12.15 -0.74
N PRO A 217 15.27 -13.30 -0.31
CA PRO A 217 16.02 -14.55 -0.34
C PRO A 217 16.50 -14.89 -1.76
N LYS A 218 17.78 -15.26 -1.92
CA LYS A 218 18.39 -15.56 -3.23
C LYS A 218 17.59 -16.58 -4.05
N HIS A 219 17.06 -17.61 -3.40
CA HIS A 219 16.27 -18.66 -4.07
C HIS A 219 14.91 -18.17 -4.62
N TYR A 220 14.39 -17.05 -4.13
CA TYR A 220 13.21 -16.38 -4.71
C TYR A 220 13.60 -15.69 -6.02
N LEU A 221 14.70 -14.92 -6.02
CA LEU A 221 15.22 -14.27 -7.23
C LEU A 221 15.51 -15.28 -8.35
N LEU A 222 16.15 -16.41 -8.03
CA LEU A 222 16.42 -17.48 -8.99
C LEU A 222 15.15 -18.08 -9.61
N LYS A 223 14.08 -18.26 -8.83
CA LYS A 223 12.79 -18.74 -9.35
C LYS A 223 12.16 -17.72 -10.29
N HIS A 224 12.24 -16.43 -9.95
CA HIS A 224 11.73 -15.38 -10.82
C HIS A 224 12.53 -15.33 -12.14
N MET A 225 13.86 -15.33 -12.08
CA MET A 225 14.71 -15.37 -13.28
C MET A 225 14.39 -16.57 -14.19
N LYS A 226 14.15 -17.74 -13.60
CA LYS A 226 13.79 -18.96 -14.33
C LYS A 226 12.44 -18.84 -15.03
N VAL A 227 11.40 -18.34 -14.35
CA VAL A 227 10.07 -18.22 -14.96
C VAL A 227 10.00 -17.11 -16.01
N THR A 228 10.83 -16.06 -15.86
CA THR A 228 10.87 -14.97 -16.85
C THR A 228 11.84 -15.23 -18.01
N ASN A 229 12.70 -16.24 -17.88
CA ASN A 229 13.86 -16.46 -18.75
C ASN A 229 14.70 -15.17 -18.90
N SER A 230 14.97 -14.52 -17.77
CA SER A 230 15.66 -13.23 -17.73
C SER A 230 16.61 -13.14 -16.54
N PRO A 231 17.81 -12.56 -16.71
CA PRO A 231 18.56 -12.08 -15.56
C PRO A 231 17.83 -10.90 -14.90
N ILE A 232 18.29 -10.52 -13.71
CA ILE A 232 17.90 -9.21 -13.13
C ILE A 232 18.56 -8.12 -13.98
N ILE A 233 17.78 -7.14 -14.39
CA ILE A 233 18.24 -5.98 -15.17
C ILE A 233 17.89 -4.68 -14.46
N PHE A 234 18.64 -3.64 -14.79
CA PHE A 234 18.36 -2.28 -14.36
C PHE A 234 18.25 -1.41 -15.60
N LYS A 235 17.17 -0.63 -15.70
CA LYS A 235 16.86 0.18 -16.88
C LYS A 235 16.25 1.50 -16.42
N ASP A 236 16.62 2.57 -17.11
CA ASP A 236 15.89 3.83 -17.01
C ASP A 236 14.68 3.78 -17.96
N TYR A 237 13.47 3.86 -17.40
CA TYR A 237 12.22 3.87 -18.15
C TYR A 237 11.74 5.30 -18.46
N GLY A 238 12.52 6.32 -18.11
CA GLY A 238 12.22 7.74 -18.30
C GLY A 238 11.34 8.32 -17.20
N ASN A 239 10.26 7.63 -16.84
CA ASN A 239 9.38 8.01 -15.72
C ASN A 239 9.76 7.34 -14.38
N VAL A 240 10.50 6.23 -14.44
CA VAL A 240 11.01 5.47 -13.31
C VAL A 240 12.44 5.04 -13.64
N ASN A 241 13.40 5.42 -12.81
CA ASN A 241 14.77 4.99 -13.01
C ASN A 241 15.04 3.71 -12.22
N GLY A 242 14.96 2.56 -12.89
CA GLY A 242 15.14 1.24 -12.29
C GLY A 242 16.56 0.94 -11.81
N TYR A 243 17.53 1.86 -11.89
CA TYR A 243 18.81 1.75 -11.16
C TYR A 243 18.71 2.26 -9.71
N TYR A 244 17.71 3.08 -9.41
CA TYR A 244 17.55 3.74 -8.12
C TYR A 244 16.20 3.52 -7.48
N GLU A 245 15.19 3.15 -8.27
CA GLU A 245 13.79 3.08 -7.86
C GLU A 245 13.22 1.66 -7.93
N ASP A 246 12.49 1.29 -6.88
CA ASP A 246 11.53 0.19 -6.86
C ASP A 246 10.30 0.59 -6.02
N CYS A 247 9.24 -0.21 -6.05
CA CYS A 247 8.04 0.08 -5.27
C CYS A 247 8.33 -0.02 -3.76
N GLU A 248 7.98 1.05 -3.04
CA GLU A 248 8.35 1.24 -1.64
C GLU A 248 7.69 0.26 -0.67
N HIS A 249 6.53 -0.30 -1.06
CA HIS A 249 5.78 -1.30 -0.30
C HIS A 249 6.54 -2.62 -0.17
N ARG A 250 7.33 -2.99 -1.18
CA ARG A 250 8.03 -4.28 -1.22
C ARG A 250 9.02 -4.40 -0.07
N ALA A 251 9.82 -3.36 0.14
CA ALA A 251 10.77 -3.29 1.25
C ALA A 251 10.05 -3.31 2.61
N PHE A 252 8.91 -2.63 2.72
CA PHE A 252 8.12 -2.60 3.95
C PHE A 252 7.60 -3.99 4.33
N HIS A 253 6.99 -4.71 3.37
CA HIS A 253 6.49 -6.07 3.58
C HIS A 253 7.59 -7.08 3.87
N LEU A 254 8.70 -7.04 3.11
CA LEU A 254 9.84 -7.93 3.35
C LEU A 254 10.47 -7.72 4.72
N GLN A 255 10.55 -6.48 5.21
CA GLN A 255 10.98 -6.22 6.59
C GLN A 255 10.03 -6.84 7.60
N GLY A 256 8.71 -6.71 7.40
CA GLY A 256 7.70 -7.32 8.28
C GLY A 256 7.81 -8.85 8.31
N ILE A 257 8.02 -9.48 7.15
CA ILE A 257 8.26 -10.92 7.04
C ILE A 257 9.55 -11.30 7.78
N ASN A 258 10.67 -10.66 7.45
CA ASN A 258 12.00 -11.06 7.93
C ASN A 258 12.20 -10.79 9.43
N ARG A 259 11.58 -9.74 9.97
CA ARG A 259 11.75 -9.32 11.37
C ARG A 259 10.67 -9.87 12.29
N ASN A 260 9.42 -9.96 11.80
CA ASN A 260 8.25 -10.16 12.66
C ASN A 260 7.37 -11.33 12.21
N ASN A 261 7.83 -12.12 11.24
CA ASN A 261 7.09 -13.23 10.63
C ASN A 261 5.69 -12.80 10.17
N ALA A 262 5.59 -11.60 9.59
CA ALA A 262 4.31 -11.04 9.15
C ALA A 262 3.72 -11.83 7.98
N ARG A 263 2.42 -12.08 8.03
CA ARG A 263 1.64 -12.75 6.99
C ARG A 263 0.99 -11.70 6.08
N ILE A 264 1.52 -11.58 4.88
CA ILE A 264 0.97 -10.70 3.85
C ILE A 264 -0.09 -11.47 3.06
N ARG A 265 -1.27 -10.87 2.89
CA ARG A 265 -2.45 -11.50 2.32
C ARG A 265 -3.18 -10.55 1.36
N ILE A 266 -3.86 -11.14 0.39
CA ILE A 266 -4.78 -10.45 -0.52
C ILE A 266 -6.17 -11.07 -0.34
N SER A 267 -7.17 -10.24 -0.06
CA SER A 267 -8.58 -10.65 -0.13
C SER A 267 -9.05 -10.69 -1.59
N PRO A 268 -9.82 -11.71 -2.01
CA PRO A 268 -10.46 -11.73 -3.32
C PRO A 268 -11.61 -10.72 -3.45
N GLU A 269 -12.10 -10.16 -2.33
CA GLU A 269 -13.17 -9.17 -2.34
C GLU A 269 -12.67 -7.80 -2.80
N VAL A 270 -13.59 -7.05 -3.41
CA VAL A 270 -13.34 -5.68 -3.89
C VAL A 270 -13.96 -4.70 -2.91
N ILE A 271 -13.14 -3.84 -2.31
CA ILE A 271 -13.59 -2.84 -1.34
C ILE A 271 -14.04 -1.53 -2.01
N PHE A 272 -13.57 -1.25 -3.23
CA PHE A 272 -13.85 -0.04 -4.00
C PHE A 272 -14.46 -0.38 -5.37
N ILE A 273 -15.74 -0.06 -5.59
CA ILE A 273 -16.51 -0.34 -6.83
C ILE A 273 -17.03 0.95 -7.46
#